data_AF-A0A7X7RLI1-F1
#
_entry.id   AF-A0A7X7RLI1-F1
#
_cell.length_a   1.000
_cell.length_b   1.000
_cell.length_c   1.000
_cell.angle_alpha   90.00
_cell.angle_beta   90.00
_cell.angle_gamma   90.00
#
_symmetry.space_group_name_H-M   'P 1'
#
loop_
_entity.id
_entity.type
_entity.pdbx_description
1 polymer ?
#
loop_
_entity_poly.entity_id
_entity_poly.type
_entity_poly.pdbx_seq_one_letter_code
_entity_poly.pdbx_strand_id
1 'polypeptide(L)'
;MKTYKQLNAQQKARAREKALNILLTDICEQRIQFNNKLIHDDLQKRIDEAGAKAEKMQTPWFWHEYILDTCREDLESMALRTAEDALYPEPGEHIIRGVL
;
A
#
# COMPACT_ATOMS: atom_id res chain seq x y z
N MET A 1 -23.27 -2.64 0.23
CA MET A 1 -21.82 -2.57 -0.07
C MET A 1 -21.57 -2.82 -1.55
N LYS A 2 -20.68 -2.05 -2.18
CA LYS A 2 -20.25 -2.16 -3.58
C LYS A 2 -18.89 -2.87 -3.70
N THR A 3 -18.72 -3.58 -4.81
CA THR A 3 -17.43 -4.10 -5.25
C THR A 3 -16.65 -3.03 -6.01
N TYR A 4 -15.33 -3.19 -6.13
CA TYR A 4 -14.47 -2.27 -6.89
C TYR A 4 -14.97 -2.02 -8.33
N LYS A 5 -15.50 -3.04 -9.01
CA LYS A 5 -16.01 -2.93 -10.38
C LYS A 5 -17.19 -1.95 -10.50
N GLN A 6 -18.00 -1.85 -9.45
CA GLN A 6 -19.20 -1.00 -9.36
C GLN A 6 -18.91 0.45 -8.97
N LEU A 7 -17.64 0.78 -8.67
CA LEU A 7 -17.20 2.14 -8.37
C LEU A 7 -17.02 2.96 -9.65
N ASN A 8 -17.25 4.27 -9.55
CA ASN A 8 -16.89 5.21 -10.61
C ASN A 8 -15.37 5.45 -10.66
N ALA A 9 -14.87 6.12 -11.70
CA ALA A 9 -13.44 6.34 -11.89
C ALA A 9 -12.76 7.08 -10.73
N GLN A 10 -13.42 8.10 -10.16
CA GLN A 10 -12.89 8.87 -9.04
C GLN A 10 -12.83 8.02 -7.75
N GLN A 11 -13.87 7.21 -7.51
CA GLN A 11 -13.92 6.28 -6.39
C GLN A 11 -12.87 5.18 -6.51
N LYS A 12 -12.64 4.66 -7.72
CA LYS A 12 -11.57 3.70 -8.01
C LYS A 12 -10.20 4.29 -7.72
N ALA A 13 -9.93 5.51 -8.20
CA ALA A 13 -8.66 6.20 -7.92
C ALA A 13 -8.43 6.36 -6.40
N ARG A 14 -9.43 6.86 -5.68
CA ARG A 14 -9.36 7.03 -4.22
C ARG A 14 -9.22 5.70 -3.47
N ALA A 15 -9.87 4.64 -3.96
CA ALA A 15 -9.76 3.30 -3.40
C ALA A 15 -8.33 2.75 -3.50
N ARG A 16 -7.70 2.88 -4.68
CA ARG A 16 -6.30 2.46 -4.89
C ARG A 16 -5.34 3.29 -4.05
N GLU A 17 -5.50 4.62 -4.05
CA GLU A 17 -4.65 5.52 -3.26
C GLU A 17 -4.73 5.18 -1.77
N LYS A 18 -5.93 4.92 -1.26
CA LYS A 18 -6.12 4.48 0.13
C LYS A 18 -5.44 3.14 0.40
N ALA A 19 -5.58 2.16 -0.49
CA ALA A 19 -4.94 0.86 -0.35
C ALA A 19 -3.40 0.98 -0.37
N LEU A 20 -2.86 1.81 -1.26
CA LEU A 20 -1.43 2.08 -1.37
C LEU A 20 -0.89 2.75 -0.10
N ASN A 21 -1.59 3.78 0.41
CA ASN A 21 -1.17 4.46 1.64
C ASN A 21 -1.18 3.53 2.86
N ILE A 22 -2.18 2.65 2.98
CA ILE A 22 -2.21 1.64 4.04
C ILE A 22 -1.02 0.69 3.91
N LEU A 23 -0.78 0.17 2.70
CA LEU A 23 0.34 -0.73 2.43
C LEU A 23 1.69 -0.08 2.78
N LEU A 24 1.91 1.17 2.35
CA LEU A 24 3.12 1.92 2.67
C LEU A 24 3.29 2.16 4.17
N THR A 25 2.20 2.47 4.87
CA THR A 25 2.21 2.64 6.33
C THR A 25 2.61 1.34 7.02
N ASP A 26 2.00 0.21 6.62
CA ASP A 26 2.32 -1.10 7.20
C ASP A 26 3.77 -1.53 6.90
N ILE A 27 4.33 -1.14 5.73
CA ILE A 27 5.75 -1.33 5.42
C ILE A 27 6.65 -0.47 6.31
N CYS A 28 6.36 0.84 6.43
CA CYS A 28 7.15 1.76 7.25
C CYS A 28 7.13 1.39 8.74
N GLU A 29 5.98 0.90 9.23
CA GLU A 29 5.81 0.39 10.58
C GLU A 29 6.33 -1.04 10.77
N GLN A 30 6.95 -1.63 9.75
CA GLN A 30 7.52 -2.99 9.76
C GLN A 30 6.52 -4.09 10.10
N ARG A 31 5.22 -3.85 9.87
CA ARG A 31 4.16 -4.85 10.05
C ARG A 31 4.15 -5.88 8.93
N ILE A 32 4.67 -5.51 7.77
CA ILE A 32 4.80 -6.36 6.58
C ILE A 32 6.27 -6.47 6.21
N GLN A 33 6.73 -7.69 5.94
CA GLN A 33 8.03 -7.97 5.33
C GLN A 33 7.84 -8.91 4.15
N PHE A 34 8.42 -8.56 3.01
CA PHE A 34 8.40 -9.37 1.81
C PHE A 34 9.52 -10.40 1.83
N ASN A 35 9.19 -11.66 1.57
CA ASN A 35 10.16 -12.74 1.60
C ASN A 35 10.82 -12.94 0.23
N ASN A 36 12.04 -12.42 0.08
CA ASN A 36 12.86 -12.53 -1.14
C ASN A 36 13.24 -13.97 -1.54
N LYS A 37 12.94 -14.99 -0.74
CA LYS A 37 13.24 -16.40 -1.06
C LYS A 37 12.13 -17.11 -1.81
N LEU A 38 10.88 -16.65 -1.66
CA LEU A 38 9.71 -17.30 -2.25
C LEU A 38 9.34 -16.73 -3.61
N ILE A 39 9.70 -15.47 -3.83
CA ILE A 39 9.51 -14.73 -5.06
C ILE A 39 10.94 -14.40 -5.51
N HIS A 40 11.33 -14.72 -6.74
CA HIS A 40 12.59 -14.27 -7.32
C HIS A 40 12.56 -12.74 -7.56
N ASP A 41 12.26 -12.00 -6.51
CA ASP A 41 12.04 -10.57 -6.47
C ASP A 41 12.81 -10.02 -5.28
N ASP A 42 13.45 -8.88 -5.51
CA ASP A 42 14.28 -8.17 -4.56
C ASP A 42 13.52 -7.00 -3.92
N LEU A 43 12.19 -6.99 -4.00
CA LEU A 43 11.33 -5.94 -3.46
C LEU A 43 11.69 -5.54 -2.01
N GLN A 44 11.86 -6.50 -1.09
CA GLN A 44 12.23 -6.14 0.29
C GLN A 44 13.59 -5.44 0.32
N LYS A 45 14.53 -5.90 -0.50
CA LYS A 45 15.86 -5.30 -0.58
C LYS A 45 15.78 -3.86 -1.11
N ARG A 46 14.96 -3.60 -2.13
CA ARG A 46 14.72 -2.25 -2.66
C ARG A 46 14.08 -1.32 -1.61
N ILE A 47 13.12 -1.84 -0.84
CA ILE A 47 12.51 -1.13 0.29
C ILE A 47 13.56 -0.80 1.36
N ASP A 48 14.39 -1.77 1.75
CA ASP A 48 15.44 -1.57 2.76
C ASP A 48 16.48 -0.53 2.29
N GLU A 49 16.88 -0.59 1.02
CA GLU A 49 17.80 0.38 0.40
C GLU A 49 17.19 1.79 0.36
N ALA A 50 15.89 1.91 0.07
CA ALA A 50 15.17 3.18 0.09
C ALA A 50 15.09 3.78 1.50
N GLY A 51 14.77 2.96 2.51
CA GLY A 51 14.76 3.38 3.91
C GLY A 51 16.15 3.84 4.38
N ALA A 52 17.19 3.07 4.05
CA ALA A 52 18.58 3.43 4.36
C ALA A 52 19.03 4.73 3.67
N LYS A 53 18.55 4.99 2.44
CA LYS A 53 18.83 6.24 1.73
C LYS A 53 18.20 7.44 2.43
N ALA A 54 16.95 7.31 2.89
CA ALA A 54 16.27 8.38 3.61
C ALA A 54 16.94 8.68 4.97
N GLU A 55 17.36 7.65 5.70
CA GLU A 55 18.15 7.80 6.93
C GLU A 55 19.47 8.52 6.66
N LYS A 56 20.18 8.13 5.60
CA LYS A 56 21.43 8.77 5.18
C LYS A 56 21.25 10.25 4.80
N MET A 57 20.09 10.60 4.23
CA MET A 57 19.73 11.98 3.90
C MET A 57 19.17 12.75 5.11
N GLN A 58 19.10 12.13 6.29
CA GLN A 58 18.50 12.69 7.50
C GLN A 58 17.05 13.12 7.31
N THR A 59 16.33 12.39 6.46
CA THR A 59 14.94 12.62 6.07
C THR A 59 14.07 11.37 6.28
N PRO A 60 14.08 10.75 7.48
CA PRO A 60 13.34 9.51 7.72
C PRO A 60 11.81 9.67 7.56
N TRP A 61 11.27 10.88 7.76
CA TRP A 61 9.85 11.16 7.52
C TRP A 61 9.43 11.08 6.04
N PHE A 62 10.38 11.04 5.11
CA PHE A 62 10.15 10.89 3.67
C PHE A 62 10.30 9.43 3.17
N TRP A 63 10.30 8.43 4.07
CA TRP A 63 10.40 7.01 3.70
C TRP A 63 9.39 6.60 2.62
N HIS A 64 8.17 7.12 2.69
CA HIS A 64 7.10 6.82 1.74
C HIS A 64 7.52 7.19 0.31
N GLU A 65 8.12 8.36 0.13
CA GLU A 65 8.57 8.88 -1.16
C GLU A 65 9.76 8.10 -1.70
N TYR A 66 10.77 7.79 -0.87
CA TYR A 66 11.92 7.00 -1.33
C TYR A 66 11.52 5.56 -1.70
N ILE A 67 10.59 4.96 -0.95
CA ILE A 67 10.07 3.63 -1.27
C ILE A 67 9.26 3.67 -2.57
N LEU A 68 8.39 4.67 -2.75
CA LEU A 68 7.65 4.83 -4.01
C LEU A 68 8.58 5.09 -5.19
N ASP A 69 9.63 5.88 -5.05
CA ASP A 69 10.59 6.12 -6.14
C ASP A 69 11.24 4.84 -6.67
N THR A 70 11.32 3.78 -5.85
CA THR A 70 11.99 2.51 -6.20
C THR A 70 11.03 1.35 -6.45
N CYS A 71 9.86 1.36 -5.82
CA CYS A 71 8.94 0.22 -5.73
C CYS A 71 7.52 0.56 -6.17
N ARG A 72 7.27 1.74 -6.76
CA ARG A 72 5.92 2.21 -7.10
C ARG A 72 5.10 1.19 -7.88
N GLU A 73 5.62 0.65 -8.98
CA GLU A 73 4.83 -0.24 -9.85
C GLU A 73 4.39 -1.51 -9.11
N ASP A 74 5.29 -2.11 -8.35
CA ASP A 74 5.01 -3.31 -7.55
C ASP A 74 3.93 -3.02 -6.50
N LEU A 75 4.12 -1.94 -5.74
CA LEU A 75 3.21 -1.54 -4.67
C LEU A 75 1.84 -1.08 -5.21
N GLU A 76 1.80 -0.39 -6.35
CA GLU A 76 0.55 0.00 -7.02
C GLU A 76 -0.21 -1.24 -7.52
N SER A 77 0.48 -2.25 -8.04
CA SER A 77 -0.11 -3.52 -8.45
C SER A 77 -0.72 -4.27 -7.25
N MET A 78 0.00 -4.35 -6.13
CA MET A 78 -0.52 -4.94 -4.89
C MET A 78 -1.69 -4.14 -4.31
N ALA A 79 -1.58 -2.81 -4.27
CA ALA A 79 -2.65 -1.93 -3.81
C ALA A 79 -3.91 -2.05 -4.69
N LEU A 80 -3.75 -2.26 -5.99
CA LEU A 80 -4.86 -2.53 -6.89
C LEU A 80 -5.57 -3.84 -6.51
N ARG A 81 -4.83 -4.93 -6.26
CA ARG A 81 -5.44 -6.21 -5.83
C ARG A 81 -6.19 -6.06 -4.51
N THR A 82 -5.58 -5.41 -3.53
CA THR A 82 -6.24 -5.09 -2.26
C THR A 82 -7.51 -4.26 -2.45
N ALA A 83 -7.50 -3.30 -3.36
CA ALA A 83 -8.68 -2.50 -3.68
C ALA A 83 -9.76 -3.32 -4.42
N GLU A 84 -9.37 -4.24 -5.30
CA GLU A 84 -10.29 -5.13 -6.02
C GLU A 84 -11.03 -6.09 -5.08
N ASP A 85 -10.35 -6.60 -4.07
CA ASP A 85 -10.89 -7.56 -3.09
C ASP A 85 -11.72 -6.89 -1.99
N ALA A 86 -11.63 -5.56 -1.85
CA ALA A 86 -12.34 -4.81 -0.81
C ALA A 86 -13.84 -4.60 -1.13
N LEU A 87 -14.63 -4.49 -0.06
CA LEU A 87 -16.02 -4.06 -0.10
C LEU A 87 -16.14 -2.60 0.33
N TYR A 88 -16.86 -1.80 -0.45
CA TYR A 88 -17.02 -0.37 -0.26
C TYR A 88 -18.43 -0.05 0.24
N PRO A 89 -18.59 0.71 1.33
CA PRO A 89 -19.90 1.04 1.87
C PRO A 89 -20.63 2.01 0.93
N GLU A 90 -21.94 1.89 0.86
CA GLU A 90 -22.81 2.87 0.23
C GLU A 90 -23.12 4.04 1.19
N PRO A 91 -23.58 5.19 0.66
CA PRO A 91 -24.04 6.29 1.51
C PRO A 91 -25.13 5.80 2.48
N GLY A 92 -24.88 5.90 3.79
CA GLY A 92 -25.78 5.42 4.83
C GLY A 92 -25.44 4.04 5.40
N GLU A 93 -24.48 3.31 4.81
CA GLU A 93 -23.97 2.06 5.39
C GLU A 93 -22.85 2.34 6.40
N HIS A 94 -22.99 1.78 7.60
CA HIS A 94 -21.95 1.81 8.63
C HIS A 94 -21.08 0.55 8.57
N ILE A 95 -19.76 0.72 8.47
CA ILE A 95 -18.82 -0.39 8.63
C ILE A 95 -18.55 -0.57 10.12
N ILE A 96 -19.00 -1.69 10.69
CA ILE A 96 -18.55 -2.13 12.01
C ILE A 96 -17.19 -2.80 11.81
N ARG A 97 -16.11 -2.12 12.17
CA ARG A 97 -14.77 -2.72 12.19
C ARG A 97 -14.64 -3.50 13.49
N GLY A 98 -14.57 -4.82 13.40
CA GLY A 98 -14.23 -5.67 14.55
C GLY A 98 -12.84 -5.32 15.04
N VAL A 99 -12.72 -4.94 16.31
CA VAL A 99 -11.44 -4.88 17.01
C VAL A 99 -11.04 -6.33 17.24
N LEU A 100 -10.00 -6.80 16.55
CA LEU A 100 -9.30 -8.04 16.86
C LEU A 100 -8.09 -7.71 17.71
#